data_AF-A0A971VW05-F1
#
_entry.id   AF-A0A971VW05-F1
#
_cell.length_a   1.000
_cell.length_b   1.000
_cell.length_c   1.000
_cell.angle_alpha   90.00
_cell.angle_beta   90.00
_cell.angle_gamma   90.00
#
_symmetry.space_group_name_H-M   'P 1'
#
loop_
_entity.id
_entity.type
_entity.pdbx_description
1 polymer ?
#
loop_
_entity_poly.entity_id
_entity_poly.type
_entity_poly.pdbx_seq_one_letter_code
_entity_poly.pdbx_strand_id
1 'polypeptide(L)'
;MHTARLLTTPKQALVWLLIIAALAFFLQMSFLPAVSFLGVGIVLFPIVILLAIALGGILPAFFGMVLLLIASKVVYGNGGLWLAVYLLPMAVAFAVCLELRVPFFKTASIVLITFVLSMMVVFIVFQREAGGNLYDALAKEAIAGLERFPARDNLLYTFWRGGLLSHGQEPGSQLFESTQYGGWTFKPEVIAEFYKQINARVTMLSASLLPGLLTSYSITTAFAGSGLALKLASRYDTAPNLDLPSFSKWFIPKSLGRRLAVLALGYLLTILSANPVIRIAGQMMYNVFFALYAIQGLSYLNFMMKRRGIRPFVRFILLLLLFIILSPVTMMMGVYDQVMDPRKLRVEQDSIQPYQQ
;
A
#
# COMPACT_ATOMS: atom_id res chain seq x y z
N MET A 1 36.19 1.90 -8.91
CA MET A 1 34.95 1.68 -9.69
C MET A 1 34.22 0.50 -9.08
N HIS A 2 33.07 0.73 -8.44
CA HIS A 2 32.21 -0.37 -8.00
C HIS A 2 31.41 -0.87 -9.19
N THR A 3 31.56 -2.15 -9.52
CA THR A 3 30.74 -2.85 -10.51
C THR A 3 29.30 -2.92 -9.99
N ALA A 4 28.35 -2.36 -10.73
CA ALA A 4 26.94 -2.39 -10.37
C ALA A 4 26.44 -3.84 -10.22
N ARG A 5 25.62 -4.11 -9.20
CA ARG A 5 25.02 -5.44 -8.98
C ARG A 5 23.91 -5.76 -9.98
N LEU A 6 24.32 -6.08 -11.21
CA LEU A 6 23.40 -6.52 -12.26
C LEU A 6 22.67 -7.81 -11.86
N LEU A 7 23.41 -8.77 -11.31
CA LEU A 7 22.92 -10.03 -10.77
C LEU A 7 23.59 -10.29 -9.42
N THR A 8 22.81 -10.69 -8.42
CA THR A 8 23.35 -11.10 -7.10
C THR A 8 23.79 -12.56 -7.14
N THR A 9 22.83 -13.47 -7.34
CA THR A 9 23.03 -14.90 -7.60
C THR A 9 22.01 -15.38 -8.63
N PRO A 10 22.37 -16.29 -9.54
CA PRO A 10 21.45 -16.77 -10.58
C PRO A 10 20.20 -17.44 -9.98
N LYS A 11 20.35 -18.12 -8.83
CA LYS A 11 19.23 -18.73 -8.11
C LYS A 11 18.23 -17.69 -7.60
N GLN A 12 18.71 -16.64 -6.92
CA GLN A 12 17.81 -15.58 -6.42
C GLN A 12 17.19 -14.77 -7.55
N ALA A 13 17.97 -14.47 -8.58
CA ALA A 13 17.49 -13.81 -9.80
C ALA A 13 16.31 -14.56 -10.42
N LEU A 14 16.45 -15.88 -10.62
CA LEU A 14 15.41 -16.72 -11.19
C LEU A 14 14.19 -16.83 -10.27
N VAL A 15 14.38 -17.00 -8.96
CA VAL A 15 13.27 -17.06 -7.99
C VAL A 15 12.43 -15.78 -8.03
N TRP A 16 13.06 -14.60 -7.99
CA TRP A 16 12.32 -13.34 -8.00
C TRP A 16 11.63 -13.05 -9.34
N LEU A 17 12.25 -13.44 -10.46
CA LEU A 17 11.59 -13.40 -11.76
C LEU A 17 10.36 -14.30 -11.81
N LEU A 18 10.47 -15.54 -11.33
CA LEU A 18 9.34 -16.48 -11.28
C LEU A 18 8.23 -15.98 -10.35
N ILE A 19 8.57 -15.39 -9.21
CA ILE A 19 7.57 -14.80 -8.29
C ILE A 19 6.82 -13.66 -8.98
N ILE A 20 7.53 -12.75 -9.66
CA ILE A 20 6.90 -11.63 -10.37
C ILE A 20 6.04 -12.15 -11.53
N ALA A 21 6.54 -13.11 -12.31
CA ALA A 21 5.82 -13.71 -13.42
C ALA A 21 4.55 -14.43 -12.93
N ALA A 22 4.65 -15.22 -11.86
CA ALA A 22 3.51 -15.89 -11.25
C ALA A 22 2.49 -14.87 -10.72
N LEU A 23 2.94 -13.82 -10.04
CA LEU A 23 2.07 -12.76 -9.56
C LEU A 23 1.32 -12.08 -10.71
N ALA A 24 2.02 -11.70 -11.78
CA ALA A 24 1.41 -11.11 -12.96
C ALA A 24 0.39 -12.06 -13.60
N PHE A 25 0.76 -13.33 -13.78
CA PHE A 25 -0.10 -14.36 -14.37
C PHE A 25 -1.37 -14.59 -13.55
N PHE A 26 -1.27 -14.79 -12.24
CA PHE A 26 -2.44 -15.03 -11.39
C PHE A 26 -3.38 -13.84 -11.31
N LEU A 27 -2.84 -12.61 -11.33
CA LEU A 27 -3.67 -11.41 -11.39
C LEU A 27 -4.39 -11.27 -12.74
N GLN A 28 -3.82 -11.78 -13.84
CA GLN A 28 -4.45 -11.74 -15.16
C GLN A 28 -5.51 -12.82 -15.32
N MET A 29 -5.27 -13.99 -14.72
CA MET A 29 -6.19 -15.13 -14.73
C MET A 29 -7.29 -15.01 -13.68
N SER A 30 -7.29 -13.92 -12.90
CA SER A 30 -8.32 -13.71 -11.90
C SER A 30 -9.67 -13.44 -12.58
N PHE A 31 -10.73 -13.63 -11.80
CA PHE A 31 -12.08 -13.43 -12.29
C PHE A 31 -12.38 -11.99 -12.74
N LEU A 32 -11.73 -11.00 -12.12
CA LEU A 32 -11.81 -9.59 -12.47
C LEU A 32 -10.39 -9.03 -12.64
N PRO A 33 -9.75 -9.22 -13.80
CA PRO A 33 -8.33 -8.89 -13.98
C PRO A 33 -8.01 -7.43 -13.71
N ALA A 34 -8.85 -6.50 -14.19
CA ALA A 34 -8.70 -5.07 -13.93
C ALA A 34 -8.78 -4.75 -12.42
N VAL A 35 -9.85 -5.18 -11.74
CA VAL A 35 -9.98 -4.92 -10.30
C VAL A 35 -8.84 -5.55 -9.49
N SER A 36 -8.40 -6.74 -9.88
CA SER A 36 -7.33 -7.47 -9.20
C SER A 36 -5.97 -6.82 -9.42
N PHE A 37 -5.63 -6.44 -10.65
CA PHE A 37 -4.41 -5.69 -10.96
C PHE A 37 -4.37 -4.36 -10.24
N LEU A 38 -5.48 -3.62 -10.20
CA LEU A 38 -5.53 -2.33 -9.52
C LEU A 38 -5.38 -2.52 -8.01
N GLY A 39 -6.25 -3.33 -7.40
CA GLY A 39 -6.29 -3.51 -5.95
C GLY A 39 -5.02 -4.15 -5.39
N VAL A 40 -4.57 -5.25 -5.99
CA VAL A 40 -3.40 -5.99 -5.52
C VAL A 40 -2.10 -5.38 -6.04
N GLY A 41 -2.07 -4.95 -7.31
CA GLY A 41 -0.86 -4.46 -7.95
C GLY A 41 -0.37 -3.13 -7.37
N ILE A 42 -1.29 -2.19 -7.06
CA ILE A 42 -0.93 -0.93 -6.39
C ILE A 42 -0.20 -1.21 -5.08
N VAL A 43 -0.61 -2.24 -4.33
CA VAL A 43 -0.07 -2.53 -2.99
C VAL A 43 1.16 -3.44 -3.02
N LEU A 44 1.18 -4.47 -3.87
CA LEU A 44 2.24 -5.48 -3.85
C LEU A 44 3.41 -5.18 -4.78
N PHE A 45 3.18 -4.60 -5.95
CA PHE A 45 4.27 -4.40 -6.94
C PHE A 45 5.42 -3.54 -6.40
N PRO A 46 5.18 -2.44 -5.66
CA PRO A 46 6.27 -1.66 -5.06
C PRO A 46 7.15 -2.51 -4.15
N ILE A 47 6.55 -3.32 -3.28
CA ILE A 47 7.25 -4.17 -2.31
C ILE A 47 8.05 -5.27 -3.04
N VAL A 48 7.43 -5.94 -4.01
CA VAL A 48 8.06 -7.03 -4.77
C VAL A 48 9.23 -6.51 -5.60
N ILE A 49 9.13 -5.32 -6.19
CA ILE A 49 10.25 -4.71 -6.94
C ILE A 49 11.40 -4.34 -6.00
N LEU A 50 11.14 -3.76 -4.82
CA LEU A 50 12.19 -3.50 -3.82
C LEU A 50 12.90 -4.80 -3.41
N LEU A 51 12.14 -5.88 -3.20
CA LEU A 51 12.68 -7.21 -2.90
C LEU A 51 13.52 -7.76 -4.05
N ALA A 52 13.03 -7.68 -5.28
CA ALA A 52 13.74 -8.15 -6.46
C ALA A 52 15.08 -7.41 -6.67
N ILE A 53 15.11 -6.09 -6.46
CA ILE A 53 16.34 -5.29 -6.53
C ILE A 53 17.34 -5.72 -5.44
N ALA A 54 16.88 -5.85 -4.19
CA ALA A 54 17.76 -6.19 -3.08
C ALA A 54 18.31 -7.62 -3.18
N LEU A 55 17.46 -8.58 -3.54
CA LEU A 55 17.75 -10.02 -3.48
C LEU A 55 18.19 -10.60 -4.82
N GLY A 56 17.63 -10.18 -5.95
CA GLY A 56 17.93 -10.68 -7.29
C GLY A 56 18.93 -9.81 -8.06
N GLY A 57 18.95 -8.51 -7.80
CA GLY A 57 19.78 -7.53 -8.51
C GLY A 57 18.99 -6.70 -9.51
N ILE A 58 19.68 -5.81 -10.22
CA ILE A 58 19.06 -4.82 -11.11
C ILE A 58 18.39 -5.47 -12.32
N LEU A 59 19.02 -6.50 -12.92
CA LEU A 59 18.55 -7.11 -14.15
C LEU A 59 17.25 -7.93 -13.95
N PRO A 60 17.12 -8.77 -12.91
CA PRO A 60 15.86 -9.44 -12.58
C PRO A 60 14.73 -8.45 -12.25
N ALA A 61 15.04 -7.36 -11.57
CA ALA A 61 14.05 -6.31 -11.29
C ALA A 61 13.59 -5.60 -12.57
N PHE A 62 14.50 -5.31 -13.49
CA PHE A 62 14.18 -4.73 -14.79
C PHE A 62 13.26 -5.64 -15.62
N PHE A 63 13.64 -6.91 -15.82
CA PHE A 63 12.81 -7.86 -16.55
C PHE A 63 11.47 -8.13 -15.84
N GLY A 64 11.48 -8.21 -14.51
CA GLY A 64 10.26 -8.29 -13.71
C GLY A 64 9.34 -7.09 -13.93
N MET A 65 9.88 -5.87 -13.97
CA MET A 65 9.11 -4.67 -14.28
C MET A 65 8.54 -4.71 -15.71
N VAL A 66 9.32 -5.15 -16.69
CA VAL A 66 8.83 -5.34 -18.08
C VAL A 66 7.67 -6.33 -18.12
N LEU A 67 7.74 -7.45 -17.39
CA LEU A 67 6.64 -8.42 -17.29
C LEU A 67 5.39 -7.78 -16.68
N LEU A 68 5.53 -7.00 -15.60
CA LEU A 68 4.42 -6.27 -15.00
C LEU A 68 3.81 -5.25 -15.96
N LEU A 69 4.63 -4.57 -16.77
CA LEU A 69 4.17 -3.60 -17.78
C LEU A 69 3.42 -4.27 -18.93
N ILE A 70 3.95 -5.38 -19.46
CA ILE A 70 3.25 -6.18 -20.47
C ILE A 70 1.92 -6.64 -19.89
N ALA A 71 1.93 -7.14 -18.66
CA ALA A 71 0.73 -7.67 -18.05
C ALA A 71 -0.33 -6.60 -17.80
N SER A 72 0.08 -5.43 -17.33
CA SER A 72 -0.75 -4.24 -17.17
C SER A 72 -1.29 -3.74 -18.51
N LYS A 73 -0.48 -3.75 -19.57
CA LYS A 73 -0.91 -3.35 -20.91
C LYS A 73 -1.98 -4.28 -21.49
N VAL A 74 -1.90 -5.59 -21.22
CA VAL A 74 -2.94 -6.55 -21.62
C VAL A 74 -4.28 -6.23 -20.93
N VAL A 75 -4.24 -5.78 -19.67
CA VAL A 75 -5.45 -5.51 -18.88
C VAL A 75 -6.05 -4.14 -19.15
N TYR A 76 -5.24 -3.10 -19.30
CA TYR A 76 -5.68 -1.69 -19.40
C TYR A 76 -5.33 -1.00 -20.73
N GLY A 77 -4.85 -1.76 -21.72
CA GLY A 77 -4.34 -1.18 -22.96
C GLY A 77 -3.16 -0.23 -22.71
N ASN A 78 -3.08 0.87 -23.47
CA ASN A 78 -1.99 1.84 -23.33
C ASN A 78 -1.98 2.54 -21.95
N GLY A 79 -3.13 2.65 -21.28
CA GLY A 79 -3.20 3.17 -19.91
C GLY A 79 -2.39 2.34 -18.91
N GLY A 80 -2.19 1.05 -19.19
CA GLY A 80 -1.38 0.16 -18.35
C GLY A 80 0.11 0.54 -18.27
N LEU A 81 0.61 1.34 -19.21
CA LEU A 81 1.99 1.81 -19.22
C LEU A 81 2.28 2.86 -18.13
N TRP A 82 1.25 3.50 -17.57
CA TRP A 82 1.40 4.40 -16.41
C TRP A 82 1.96 3.69 -15.17
N LEU A 83 1.89 2.35 -15.13
CA LEU A 83 2.58 1.56 -14.13
C LEU A 83 4.10 1.79 -14.12
N ALA A 84 4.70 2.15 -15.27
CA ALA A 84 6.12 2.50 -15.33
C ALA A 84 6.40 3.77 -14.53
N VAL A 85 5.58 4.80 -14.71
CA VAL A 85 5.70 6.06 -13.97
C VAL A 85 5.48 5.82 -12.47
N TYR A 86 4.58 4.90 -12.11
CA TYR A 86 4.31 4.51 -10.73
C TYR A 86 5.49 3.82 -10.04
N LEU A 87 6.16 2.86 -10.70
CA LEU A 87 7.17 2.00 -10.07
C LEU A 87 8.62 2.39 -10.37
N LEU A 88 8.92 2.84 -11.59
CA LEU A 88 10.28 3.02 -12.08
C LEU A 88 11.08 4.02 -11.24
N PRO A 89 10.56 5.22 -10.89
CA PRO A 89 11.38 6.20 -10.17
C PRO A 89 11.80 5.69 -8.78
N MET A 90 10.88 5.05 -8.06
CA MET A 90 11.16 4.44 -6.75
C MET A 90 12.17 3.28 -6.89
N ALA A 91 11.99 2.43 -7.90
CA ALA A 91 12.88 1.30 -8.18
C ALA A 91 14.31 1.76 -8.48
N VAL A 92 14.46 2.75 -9.37
CA VAL A 92 15.75 3.34 -9.73
C VAL A 92 16.39 4.00 -8.51
N ALA A 93 15.62 4.79 -7.75
CA ALA A 93 16.11 5.43 -6.54
C ALA A 93 16.65 4.43 -5.52
N PHE A 94 15.92 3.34 -5.28
CA PHE A 94 16.36 2.28 -4.38
C PHE A 94 17.62 1.57 -4.88
N ALA A 95 17.65 1.19 -6.17
CA ALA A 95 18.83 0.56 -6.78
C ALA A 95 20.07 1.45 -6.68
N VAL A 96 19.96 2.73 -7.06
CA VAL A 96 21.06 3.70 -6.98
C VAL A 96 21.55 3.86 -5.53
N CYS A 97 20.63 3.97 -4.56
CA CYS A 97 21.00 4.08 -3.15
C CYS A 97 21.76 2.84 -2.63
N LEU A 98 21.41 1.64 -3.10
CA LEU A 98 22.14 0.42 -2.75
C LEU A 98 23.55 0.42 -3.33
N GLU A 99 23.71 0.79 -4.61
CA GLU A 99 25.02 0.81 -5.26
C GLU A 99 25.94 1.89 -4.68
N LEU A 100 25.37 3.04 -4.32
CA LEU A 100 26.09 4.13 -3.64
C LEU A 100 26.24 3.92 -2.12
N ARG A 101 25.73 2.80 -1.58
CA ARG A 101 25.76 2.45 -0.15
C ARG A 101 25.25 3.58 0.76
N VAL A 102 24.17 4.23 0.34
CA VAL A 102 23.54 5.30 1.11
C VAL A 102 22.94 4.73 2.41
N PRO A 103 23.16 5.34 3.59
CA PRO A 103 22.61 4.85 4.85
C PRO A 103 21.10 4.65 4.81
N PHE A 104 20.60 3.62 5.51
CA PHE A 104 19.22 3.14 5.40
C PHE A 104 18.17 4.25 5.52
N PHE A 105 18.27 5.13 6.51
CA PHE A 105 17.27 6.18 6.71
C PHE A 105 17.25 7.21 5.59
N LYS A 106 18.41 7.51 4.99
CA LYS A 106 18.50 8.37 3.80
C LYS A 106 17.90 7.66 2.60
N THR A 107 18.23 6.37 2.41
CA THR A 107 17.66 5.53 1.35
C THR A 107 16.13 5.46 1.45
N ALA A 108 15.58 5.12 2.61
CA ALA A 108 14.13 5.08 2.84
C ALA A 108 13.47 6.45 2.57
N SER A 109 14.12 7.55 2.92
CA SER A 109 13.61 8.90 2.66
C SER A 109 13.59 9.24 1.17
N ILE A 110 14.65 8.88 0.43
CA ILE A 110 14.72 9.07 -1.03
C ILE A 110 13.65 8.21 -1.73
N VAL A 111 13.50 6.95 -1.33
CA VAL A 111 12.46 6.03 -1.80
C VAL A 111 11.06 6.62 -1.54
N LEU A 112 10.82 7.15 -0.34
CA LEU A 112 9.55 7.80 0.00
C LEU A 112 9.26 8.99 -0.92
N ILE A 113 10.21 9.92 -1.05
CA ILE A 113 10.02 11.14 -1.86
C ILE A 113 9.74 10.78 -3.32
N THR A 114 10.56 9.90 -3.89
CA THR A 114 10.40 9.50 -5.30
C THR A 114 9.09 8.77 -5.54
N PHE A 115 8.65 7.93 -4.60
CA PHE A 115 7.38 7.21 -4.71
C PHE A 115 6.16 8.14 -4.60
N VAL A 116 6.17 9.07 -3.64
CA VAL A 116 5.11 10.08 -3.50
C VAL A 116 5.03 10.97 -4.75
N LEU A 117 6.16 11.45 -5.25
CA LEU A 117 6.19 12.25 -6.49
C LEU A 117 5.65 11.47 -7.69
N SER A 118 6.02 10.19 -7.81
CA SER A 118 5.52 9.31 -8.88
C SER A 118 4.00 9.14 -8.81
N MET A 119 3.47 8.85 -7.63
CA MET A 119 2.02 8.78 -7.39
C MET A 119 1.31 10.09 -7.71
N MET A 120 1.88 11.22 -7.29
CA MET A 120 1.29 12.53 -7.58
C MET A 120 1.23 12.81 -9.08
N VAL A 121 2.28 12.46 -9.84
CA VAL A 121 2.27 12.60 -11.30
C VAL A 121 1.17 11.76 -11.93
N VAL A 122 1.10 10.47 -11.59
CA VAL A 122 0.04 9.56 -12.11
C VAL A 122 -1.35 10.11 -11.77
N PHE A 123 -1.54 10.55 -10.53
CA PHE A 123 -2.83 11.09 -10.09
C PHE A 123 -3.19 12.38 -10.83
N ILE A 124 -2.28 13.34 -10.98
CA ILE A 124 -2.53 14.60 -11.68
C ILE A 124 -2.91 14.34 -13.14
N VAL A 125 -2.23 13.40 -13.80
CA VAL A 125 -2.55 13.05 -15.19
C VAL A 125 -3.93 12.41 -15.29
N PHE A 126 -4.23 11.41 -14.46
CA PHE A 126 -5.56 10.78 -14.46
C PHE A 126 -6.68 11.74 -14.08
N GLN A 127 -6.42 12.67 -13.16
CA GLN A 127 -7.37 13.74 -12.84
C GLN A 127 -7.68 14.62 -14.06
N ARG A 128 -6.67 14.94 -14.87
CA ARG A 128 -6.84 15.72 -16.10
C ARG A 128 -7.59 14.93 -17.18
N GLU A 129 -7.22 13.66 -17.40
CA GLU A 129 -7.90 12.77 -18.35
C GLU A 129 -9.37 12.56 -17.97
N ALA A 130 -9.68 12.49 -16.68
CA ALA A 130 -11.03 12.37 -16.15
C ALA A 130 -11.84 13.70 -16.12
N GLY A 131 -11.39 14.75 -16.80
CA GLY A 131 -12.11 16.03 -16.84
C GLY A 131 -12.21 16.76 -15.50
N GLY A 132 -11.28 16.49 -14.58
CA GLY A 132 -11.24 17.14 -13.26
C GLY A 132 -12.00 16.41 -12.16
N ASN A 133 -12.65 15.27 -12.43
CA ASN A 133 -13.29 14.43 -11.41
C ASN A 133 -12.94 12.95 -11.58
N LEU A 134 -11.73 12.57 -11.16
CA LEU A 134 -11.26 11.18 -11.24
C LEU A 134 -12.14 10.20 -10.47
N TYR A 135 -12.68 10.59 -9.32
CA TYR A 135 -13.44 9.68 -8.47
C TYR A 135 -14.78 9.29 -9.11
N ASP A 136 -15.48 10.25 -9.73
CA ASP A 136 -16.69 9.97 -10.50
C ASP A 136 -16.38 9.17 -11.79
N ALA A 137 -15.26 9.46 -12.46
CA ALA A 137 -14.82 8.68 -13.61
C ALA A 137 -14.54 7.21 -13.25
N LEU A 138 -13.87 6.97 -12.12
CA LEU A 138 -13.66 5.61 -11.59
C LEU A 138 -14.98 4.91 -11.24
N ALA A 139 -15.94 5.64 -10.67
CA ALA A 139 -17.26 5.10 -10.36
C ALA A 139 -18.04 4.71 -11.63
N LYS A 140 -17.98 5.56 -12.67
CA LYS A 140 -18.58 5.28 -13.98
C LYS A 140 -17.94 4.08 -14.66
N GLU A 141 -16.61 3.97 -14.64
CA GLU A 141 -15.91 2.82 -15.22
C GLU A 141 -16.23 1.53 -14.46
N ALA A 142 -16.36 1.57 -13.13
CA ALA A 142 -16.78 0.43 -12.34
C ALA A 142 -18.19 -0.06 -12.72
N ILE A 143 -19.13 0.87 -12.96
CA ILE A 143 -20.49 0.55 -13.43
C ILE A 143 -20.45 -0.02 -14.86
N ALA A 144 -19.72 0.61 -15.78
CA ALA A 144 -19.57 0.12 -17.14
C ALA A 144 -18.93 -1.28 -17.19
N GLY A 145 -17.95 -1.55 -16.33
CA GLY A 145 -17.37 -2.87 -16.16
C GLY A 145 -18.38 -3.90 -15.65
N LEU A 146 -19.25 -3.49 -14.72
CA LEU A 146 -20.33 -4.32 -14.19
C LEU A 146 -21.43 -4.59 -15.22
N GLU A 147 -21.74 -3.65 -16.12
CA GLU A 147 -22.68 -3.85 -17.22
C GLU A 147 -22.19 -4.88 -18.23
N ARG A 148 -20.88 -4.88 -18.53
CA ARG A 148 -20.24 -5.84 -19.45
C ARG A 148 -20.06 -7.23 -18.84
N PHE A 149 -20.34 -7.38 -17.55
CA PHE A 149 -20.02 -8.59 -16.81
C PHE A 149 -21.11 -9.67 -16.98
N PRO A 150 -20.78 -10.87 -17.52
CA PRO A 150 -21.80 -11.88 -17.86
C PRO A 150 -22.66 -12.36 -16.70
N ALA A 151 -22.12 -12.37 -15.48
CA ALA A 151 -22.84 -12.78 -14.26
C ALA A 151 -23.23 -11.58 -13.38
N ARG A 152 -23.46 -10.40 -13.99
CA ARG A 152 -23.85 -9.15 -13.32
C ARG A 152 -24.93 -9.36 -12.28
N ASP A 153 -26.05 -9.95 -12.68
CA ASP A 153 -27.22 -10.06 -11.81
C ASP A 153 -26.96 -11.02 -10.65
N ASN A 154 -26.18 -12.08 -10.85
CA ASN A 154 -25.72 -12.94 -9.75
C ASN A 154 -24.86 -12.17 -8.74
N LEU A 155 -23.93 -11.34 -9.21
CA LEU A 155 -23.06 -10.54 -8.35
C LEU A 155 -23.86 -9.47 -7.59
N LEU A 156 -24.76 -8.76 -8.27
CA LEU A 156 -25.67 -7.79 -7.66
C LEU A 156 -26.57 -8.44 -6.62
N TYR A 157 -27.07 -9.65 -6.90
CA TYR A 157 -27.85 -10.43 -5.95
C TYR A 157 -27.04 -10.82 -4.71
N THR A 158 -25.79 -11.24 -4.87
CA THR A 158 -24.89 -11.49 -3.73
C THR A 158 -24.66 -10.22 -2.91
N PHE A 159 -24.47 -9.06 -3.54
CA PHE A 159 -24.29 -7.79 -2.83
C PHE A 159 -25.56 -7.36 -2.10
N TRP A 160 -26.74 -7.53 -2.71
CA TRP A 160 -28.00 -7.26 -2.06
C TRP A 160 -28.26 -8.20 -0.87
N ARG A 161 -28.12 -9.52 -1.06
CA ARG A 161 -28.27 -10.53 0.01
C ARG A 161 -27.25 -10.33 1.14
N GLY A 162 -26.05 -9.89 0.81
CA GLY A 162 -25.00 -9.56 1.78
C GLY A 162 -25.21 -8.22 2.50
N GLY A 163 -26.29 -7.48 2.20
CA GLY A 163 -26.60 -6.19 2.81
C GLY A 163 -25.73 -5.02 2.33
N LEU A 164 -24.93 -5.21 1.28
CA LEU A 164 -24.12 -4.15 0.67
C LEU A 164 -24.98 -3.20 -0.18
N LEU A 165 -26.05 -3.71 -0.78
CA LEU A 165 -27.00 -2.93 -1.59
C LEU A 165 -28.42 -3.07 -1.03
N SER A 166 -29.23 -2.05 -1.25
CA SER A 166 -30.69 -2.06 -0.99
C SER A 166 -31.45 -1.78 -2.27
N HIS A 167 -32.58 -2.46 -2.50
CA HIS A 167 -33.38 -2.26 -3.72
C HIS A 167 -34.24 -1.00 -3.69
N GLY A 168 -34.41 -0.35 -2.52
CA GLY A 168 -35.18 0.89 -2.38
C GLY A 168 -36.70 0.79 -2.61
N GLN A 169 -37.18 -0.32 -3.18
CA GLN A 169 -38.60 -0.63 -3.39
C GLN A 169 -39.35 -1.02 -2.10
N GLU A 170 -40.67 -0.87 -2.12
CA GLU A 170 -41.55 -1.27 -1.01
C GLU A 170 -41.45 -2.77 -0.67
N PRO A 171 -41.64 -3.16 0.60
CA PRO A 171 -41.65 -4.58 1.01
C PRO A 171 -42.69 -5.38 0.20
N GLY A 172 -42.26 -6.51 -0.38
CA GLY A 172 -43.13 -7.39 -1.18
C GLY A 172 -43.19 -7.06 -2.67
N SER A 173 -42.49 -6.02 -3.12
CA SER A 173 -42.33 -5.72 -4.55
C SER A 173 -41.62 -6.86 -5.30
N GLN A 174 -42.09 -7.14 -6.53
CA GLN A 174 -41.42 -8.09 -7.41
C GLN A 174 -40.15 -7.45 -7.96
N LEU A 175 -38.99 -7.97 -7.54
CA LEU A 175 -37.66 -7.42 -7.87
C LEU A 175 -37.06 -7.99 -9.16
N PHE A 176 -37.62 -9.09 -9.67
CA PHE A 176 -37.07 -9.87 -10.78
C PHE A 176 -38.03 -9.98 -11.95
N GLU A 177 -37.47 -9.99 -13.14
CA GLU A 177 -38.14 -10.31 -14.39
C GLU A 177 -37.54 -11.57 -15.02
N SER A 178 -38.40 -12.40 -15.60
CA SER A 178 -37.97 -13.59 -16.33
C SER A 178 -37.38 -13.19 -17.66
N THR A 179 -36.18 -13.67 -17.95
CA THR A 179 -35.52 -13.50 -19.24
C THR A 179 -36.11 -14.47 -20.27
N GLN A 180 -36.02 -14.13 -21.55
CA GLN A 180 -36.53 -14.95 -22.67
C GLN A 180 -35.93 -16.38 -22.73
N TYR A 181 -34.80 -16.62 -22.07
CA TYR A 181 -34.08 -17.91 -22.05
C TYR A 181 -34.22 -18.68 -20.73
N GLY A 182 -35.22 -18.34 -19.88
CA GLY A 182 -35.50 -19.09 -18.65
C GLY A 182 -34.61 -18.73 -17.44
N GLY A 183 -33.83 -17.65 -17.54
CA GLY A 183 -33.12 -17.05 -16.40
C GLY A 183 -33.90 -15.89 -15.76
N TRP A 184 -33.32 -15.26 -14.75
CA TRP A 184 -33.87 -14.07 -14.09
C TRP A 184 -32.92 -12.87 -14.26
N THR A 185 -33.48 -11.67 -14.30
CA THR A 185 -32.73 -10.41 -14.22
C THR A 185 -33.44 -9.47 -13.25
N PHE A 186 -32.70 -8.51 -12.68
CA PHE A 186 -33.32 -7.48 -11.85
C PHE A 186 -34.13 -6.51 -12.72
N LYS A 187 -35.23 -5.99 -12.17
CA LYS A 187 -35.97 -4.91 -12.82
C LYS A 187 -35.06 -3.69 -13.07
N PRO A 188 -35.26 -2.93 -14.17
CA PRO A 188 -34.44 -1.76 -14.49
C PRO A 188 -34.36 -0.73 -13.34
N GLU A 189 -35.47 -0.53 -12.63
CA GLU A 189 -35.56 0.37 -11.47
C GLU A 189 -34.65 -0.07 -10.30
N VAL A 190 -34.58 -1.37 -10.04
CA VAL A 190 -33.73 -1.95 -9.00
C VAL A 190 -32.26 -1.84 -9.40
N ILE A 191 -31.94 -2.07 -10.68
CA ILE A 191 -30.58 -1.90 -11.21
C ILE A 191 -30.14 -0.44 -11.09
N ALA A 192 -31.01 0.52 -11.42
CA ALA A 192 -30.69 1.93 -11.31
C ALA A 192 -30.35 2.34 -9.87
N GLU A 193 -31.12 1.87 -8.89
CA GLU A 193 -30.86 2.13 -7.48
C GLU A 193 -29.57 1.45 -6.99
N PHE A 194 -29.30 0.22 -7.43
CA PHE A 194 -28.01 -0.44 -7.17
C PHE A 194 -26.84 0.36 -7.74
N TYR A 195 -26.91 0.82 -8.98
CA TYR A 195 -25.86 1.60 -9.62
C TYR A 195 -25.61 2.93 -8.92
N LYS A 196 -26.66 3.60 -8.44
CA LYS A 196 -26.54 4.80 -7.61
C LYS A 196 -25.77 4.53 -6.32
N GLN A 197 -26.08 3.45 -5.62
CA GLN A 197 -25.37 3.08 -4.39
C GLN A 197 -23.93 2.64 -4.66
N ILE A 198 -23.68 1.91 -5.74
CA ILE A 198 -22.33 1.53 -6.17
C ILE A 198 -21.52 2.78 -6.50
N ASN A 199 -22.08 3.72 -7.26
CA ASN A 199 -21.40 4.98 -7.59
C ASN A 199 -20.98 5.73 -6.31
N ALA A 200 -21.91 5.91 -5.36
CA ALA A 200 -21.63 6.61 -4.12
C ALA A 200 -20.53 5.91 -3.29
N ARG A 201 -20.57 4.58 -3.20
CA ARG A 201 -19.57 3.79 -2.47
C ARG A 201 -18.20 3.82 -3.14
N VAL A 202 -18.13 3.61 -4.46
CA VAL A 202 -16.87 3.65 -5.22
C VAL A 202 -16.24 5.03 -5.12
N THR A 203 -17.02 6.10 -5.33
CA THR A 203 -16.54 7.48 -5.19
C THR A 203 -15.96 7.74 -3.80
N MET A 204 -16.66 7.32 -2.74
CA MET A 204 -16.19 7.47 -1.36
C MET A 204 -14.89 6.70 -1.08
N LEU A 205 -14.82 5.44 -1.52
CA LEU A 205 -13.63 4.60 -1.35
C LEU A 205 -12.43 5.17 -2.11
N SER A 206 -12.62 5.55 -3.37
CA SER A 206 -11.58 6.15 -4.21
C SER A 206 -11.08 7.49 -3.65
N ALA A 207 -11.98 8.32 -3.11
CA ALA A 207 -11.60 9.58 -2.48
C ALA A 207 -10.71 9.40 -1.23
N SER A 208 -10.87 8.29 -0.50
CA SER A 208 -10.02 7.95 0.65
C SER A 208 -8.71 7.24 0.27
N LEU A 209 -8.71 6.56 -0.88
CA LEU A 209 -7.59 5.73 -1.34
C LEU A 209 -6.34 6.58 -1.57
N LEU A 210 -6.44 7.67 -2.33
CA LEU A 210 -5.28 8.47 -2.70
C LEU A 210 -4.57 9.09 -1.47
N PRO A 211 -5.27 9.78 -0.55
CA PRO A 211 -4.65 10.25 0.69
C PRO A 211 -3.94 9.12 1.44
N GLY A 212 -4.55 7.93 1.53
CA GLY A 212 -3.94 6.75 2.16
C GLY A 212 -2.68 6.27 1.46
N LEU A 213 -2.69 6.21 0.13
CA LEU A 213 -1.56 5.81 -0.71
C LEU A 213 -0.37 6.77 -0.56
N LEU A 214 -0.62 8.07 -0.66
CA LEU A 214 0.41 9.12 -0.58
C LEU A 214 1.05 9.25 0.80
N THR A 215 0.35 8.82 1.86
CA THR A 215 0.83 8.98 3.24
C THR A 215 1.20 7.63 3.84
N SER A 216 0.25 6.94 4.47
CA SER A 216 0.50 5.75 5.27
C SER A 216 1.16 4.62 4.48
N TYR A 217 0.64 4.33 3.29
CA TYR A 217 1.18 3.28 2.44
C TYR A 217 2.58 3.63 1.90
N SER A 218 2.79 4.84 1.39
CA SER A 218 4.12 5.27 0.92
C SER A 218 5.17 5.23 2.04
N ILE A 219 4.83 5.65 3.26
CA ILE A 219 5.71 5.56 4.43
C ILE A 219 6.02 4.09 4.77
N THR A 220 4.99 3.25 4.81
CA THR A 220 5.15 1.82 5.13
C THR A 220 6.03 1.14 4.08
N THR A 221 5.75 1.34 2.79
CA THR A 221 6.53 0.76 1.70
C THR A 221 7.98 1.22 1.74
N ALA A 222 8.21 2.52 1.94
CA ALA A 222 9.56 3.07 1.97
C ALA A 222 10.38 2.59 3.17
N PHE A 223 9.81 2.58 4.38
CA PHE A 223 10.53 2.21 5.60
C PHE A 223 10.46 0.71 5.90
N ALA A 224 9.26 0.15 6.00
CA ALA A 224 9.08 -1.27 6.30
C ALA A 224 9.38 -2.15 5.08
N GLY A 225 8.97 -1.75 3.87
CA GLY A 225 9.28 -2.49 2.63
C GLY A 225 10.77 -2.55 2.33
N SER A 226 11.46 -1.41 2.27
CA SER A 226 12.92 -1.37 2.07
C SER A 226 13.68 -2.05 3.21
N GLY A 227 13.23 -1.87 4.47
CA GLY A 227 13.83 -2.52 5.63
C GLY A 227 13.68 -4.05 5.60
N LEU A 228 12.53 -4.56 5.15
CA LEU A 228 12.31 -5.98 4.92
C LEU A 228 13.21 -6.51 3.79
N ALA A 229 13.31 -5.78 2.69
CA ALA A 229 14.16 -6.14 1.56
C ALA A 229 15.63 -6.26 1.97
N LEU A 230 16.17 -5.27 2.68
CA LEU A 230 17.54 -5.29 3.19
C LEU A 230 17.78 -6.39 4.24
N LYS A 231 16.81 -6.62 5.14
CA LYS A 231 16.93 -7.67 6.15
C LYS A 231 16.93 -9.08 5.54
N LEU A 232 16.15 -9.29 4.49
CA LEU A 232 16.20 -10.55 3.75
C LEU A 232 17.50 -10.62 2.95
N ALA A 233 17.92 -9.53 2.33
CA ALA A 233 19.14 -9.50 1.56
C ALA A 233 20.39 -9.79 2.39
N SER A 234 20.44 -9.34 3.64
CA SER A 234 21.53 -9.68 4.58
C SER A 234 21.53 -11.15 4.99
N ARG A 235 20.37 -11.82 5.03
CA ARG A 235 20.28 -13.27 5.28
C ARG A 235 20.89 -14.09 4.14
N TYR A 236 20.77 -13.60 2.91
CA TYR A 236 21.26 -14.28 1.70
C TYR A 236 22.58 -13.69 1.16
N ASP A 237 23.16 -12.72 1.85
CA ASP A 237 24.35 -11.96 1.45
C ASP A 237 24.27 -11.42 0.00
N THR A 238 23.12 -10.84 -0.34
CA THR A 238 22.81 -10.37 -1.70
C THR A 238 22.91 -8.86 -1.85
N ALA A 239 22.89 -8.10 -0.75
CA ALA A 239 22.98 -6.64 -0.75
C ALA A 239 23.90 -6.12 0.34
N PRO A 240 24.53 -4.95 0.12
CA PRO A 240 25.35 -4.32 1.14
C PRO A 240 24.50 -3.98 2.37
N ASN A 241 25.12 -4.06 3.55
CA ASN A 241 24.52 -3.55 4.77
C ASN A 241 24.54 -2.01 4.73
N LEU A 242 23.37 -1.39 4.82
CA LEU A 242 23.21 0.07 4.80
C LEU A 242 23.05 0.65 6.22
N ASP A 243 23.78 0.11 7.20
CA ASP A 243 23.66 0.46 8.61
C ASP A 243 22.22 0.31 9.15
N LEU A 244 21.50 -0.71 8.67
CA LEU A 244 20.14 -0.97 9.11
C LEU A 244 20.14 -1.40 10.59
N PRO A 245 19.57 -0.61 11.53
CA PRO A 245 19.51 -1.02 12.91
C PRO A 245 18.61 -2.24 13.08
N SER A 246 18.86 -3.04 14.11
CA SER A 246 17.96 -4.16 14.44
C SER A 246 16.56 -3.63 14.67
N PHE A 247 15.57 -4.17 13.95
CA PHE A 247 14.18 -3.67 14.01
C PHE A 247 13.60 -3.56 15.42
N SER A 248 14.01 -4.41 16.38
CA SER A 248 13.57 -4.33 17.79
C SER A 248 14.11 -3.13 18.56
N LYS A 249 15.20 -2.53 18.08
CA LYS A 249 15.83 -1.34 18.65
C LYS A 249 15.41 -0.05 17.94
N TRP A 250 14.53 -0.14 16.94
CA TRP A 250 14.05 1.04 16.24
C TRP A 250 13.05 1.82 17.10
N PHE A 251 13.18 3.14 17.14
CA PHE A 251 12.28 4.02 17.87
C PHE A 251 12.28 5.43 17.28
N ILE A 252 11.23 6.20 17.59
CA ILE A 252 11.15 7.62 17.28
C ILE A 252 11.75 8.41 18.46
N PRO A 253 12.73 9.31 18.21
CA PRO A 253 13.30 10.17 19.26
C PRO A 253 12.23 11.02 19.96
N LYS A 254 12.43 11.36 21.24
CA LYS A 254 11.42 12.13 22.02
C LYS A 254 11.08 13.47 21.39
N SER A 255 12.09 14.20 20.93
CA SER A 255 11.93 15.50 20.25
C SER A 255 11.04 15.39 19.01
N LEU A 256 11.24 14.35 18.21
CA LEU A 256 10.42 14.09 17.03
C LEU A 256 9.00 13.63 17.41
N GLY A 257 8.86 12.75 18.41
CA GLY A 257 7.56 12.28 18.88
C GLY A 257 6.64 13.40 19.35
N ARG A 258 7.19 14.41 20.05
CA ARG A 258 6.43 15.61 20.44
C ARG A 258 5.93 16.40 19.23
N ARG A 259 6.75 16.56 18.19
CA ARG A 259 6.35 17.22 16.94
C ARG A 259 5.29 16.41 16.19
N LEU A 260 5.43 15.09 16.16
CA LEU A 260 4.48 14.18 15.53
C LEU A 260 3.13 14.16 16.25
N ALA A 261 3.06 14.46 17.54
CA ALA A 261 1.79 14.55 18.27
C ALA A 261 0.84 15.60 17.66
N VAL A 262 1.36 16.67 17.06
CA VAL A 262 0.55 17.67 16.34
C VAL A 262 -0.18 17.05 15.15
N LEU A 263 0.42 16.05 14.49
CA LEU A 263 -0.22 15.36 13.37
C LEU A 263 -1.45 14.55 13.81
N ALA A 264 -1.51 14.12 15.08
CA ALA A 264 -2.69 13.46 15.63
C ALA A 264 -3.91 14.41 15.69
N LEU A 265 -3.67 15.72 15.89
CA LEU A 265 -4.73 16.74 15.84
C LEU A 265 -5.33 16.87 14.43
N GLY A 266 -4.65 16.37 13.40
CA GLY A 266 -5.20 16.26 12.05
C GLY A 266 -6.52 15.48 12.01
N TYR A 267 -6.71 14.50 12.89
CA TYR A 267 -7.99 13.79 13.02
C TYR A 267 -9.13 14.72 13.44
N LEU A 268 -8.88 15.69 14.33
CA LEU A 268 -9.91 16.66 14.72
C LEU A 268 -10.35 17.53 13.55
N LEU A 269 -9.43 17.87 12.64
CA LEU A 269 -9.76 18.64 11.44
C LEU A 269 -10.71 17.89 10.49
N THR A 270 -10.69 16.56 10.48
CA THR A 270 -11.60 15.76 9.64
C THR A 270 -13.05 15.81 10.13
N ILE A 271 -13.24 16.07 11.42
CA ILE A 271 -14.53 16.13 12.13
C ILE A 271 -15.03 17.58 12.19
N LEU A 272 -14.15 18.52 12.57
CA LEU A 272 -14.53 19.89 12.91
C LEU A 272 -14.65 20.80 11.68
N SER A 273 -14.04 20.44 10.55
CA SER A 273 -14.08 21.26 9.34
C SER A 273 -15.15 20.78 8.35
N ALA A 274 -15.98 21.70 7.87
CA ALA A 274 -16.87 21.45 6.74
C ALA A 274 -16.14 21.54 5.37
N ASN A 275 -14.93 22.11 5.32
CA ASN A 275 -14.21 22.30 4.07
C ASN A 275 -13.54 20.99 3.62
N PRO A 276 -13.85 20.46 2.42
CA PRO A 276 -13.28 19.20 1.93
C PRO A 276 -11.75 19.18 1.88
N VAL A 277 -11.11 20.30 1.53
CA VAL A 277 -9.65 20.40 1.45
C VAL A 277 -9.01 20.27 2.83
N ILE A 278 -9.57 20.95 3.83
CA ILE A 278 -9.08 20.90 5.20
C ILE A 278 -9.28 19.50 5.79
N ARG A 279 -10.41 18.84 5.49
CA ARG A 279 -10.66 17.45 5.90
C ARG A 279 -9.64 16.48 5.31
N ILE A 280 -9.33 16.62 4.01
CA ILE A 280 -8.31 15.78 3.34
C ILE A 280 -6.93 16.03 3.95
N ALA A 281 -6.55 17.30 4.16
CA ALA A 281 -5.28 17.65 4.80
C ALA A 281 -5.18 17.05 6.22
N GLY A 282 -6.24 17.17 7.01
CA GLY A 282 -6.35 16.56 8.35
C GLY A 282 -6.20 15.04 8.31
N GLN A 283 -6.86 14.38 7.36
CA GLN A 283 -6.76 12.93 7.15
C GLN A 283 -5.33 12.52 6.77
N MET A 284 -4.67 13.26 5.89
CA MET A 284 -3.27 13.01 5.50
C MET A 284 -2.32 13.17 6.69
N MET A 285 -2.50 14.21 7.51
CA MET A 285 -1.72 14.38 8.74
C MET A 285 -1.90 13.18 9.68
N TYR A 286 -3.15 12.77 9.92
CA TYR A 286 -3.44 11.61 10.78
C TYR A 286 -2.84 10.31 10.22
N ASN A 287 -2.90 10.09 8.90
CA ASN A 287 -2.34 8.90 8.28
C ASN A 287 -0.80 8.81 8.46
N VAL A 288 -0.10 9.96 8.40
CA VAL A 288 1.36 10.01 8.68
C VAL A 288 1.65 9.64 10.13
N PHE A 289 0.90 10.22 11.08
CA PHE A 289 0.97 9.85 12.49
C PHE A 289 0.74 8.35 12.67
N PHE A 290 -0.35 7.84 12.12
CA PHE A 290 -0.75 6.45 12.20
C PHE A 290 0.34 5.51 11.72
N ALA A 291 0.89 5.73 10.52
CA ALA A 291 1.90 4.86 9.93
C ALA A 291 3.20 4.80 10.74
N LEU A 292 3.71 5.96 11.17
CA LEU A 292 4.95 6.02 11.95
C LEU A 292 4.81 5.31 13.30
N TYR A 293 3.70 5.55 14.01
CA TYR A 293 3.45 4.89 15.29
C TYR A 293 3.08 3.42 15.12
N ALA A 294 2.45 3.00 14.02
CA ALA A 294 2.24 1.59 13.71
C ALA A 294 3.58 0.85 13.53
N ILE A 295 4.51 1.40 12.76
CA ILE A 295 5.87 0.84 12.61
C ILE A 295 6.59 0.77 13.97
N GLN A 296 6.42 1.80 14.82
CA GLN A 296 7.01 1.82 16.16
C GLN A 296 6.40 0.74 17.05
N GLY A 297 5.09 0.58 17.02
CA GLY A 297 4.40 -0.47 17.76
C GLY A 297 4.84 -1.87 17.32
N LEU A 298 4.99 -2.11 16.02
CA LEU A 298 5.58 -3.36 15.52
C LEU A 298 7.00 -3.57 16.03
N SER A 299 7.82 -2.52 16.09
CA SER A 299 9.17 -2.58 16.66
C SER A 299 9.14 -2.95 18.15
N TYR A 300 8.26 -2.33 18.92
CA TYR A 300 8.04 -2.62 20.33
C TYR A 300 7.57 -4.07 20.56
N LEU A 301 6.56 -4.52 19.80
CA LEU A 301 6.06 -5.89 19.89
C LEU A 301 7.14 -6.90 19.50
N ASN A 302 7.94 -6.61 18.47
CA ASN A 302 9.09 -7.42 18.10
C ASN A 302 10.13 -7.53 19.23
N PHE A 303 10.37 -6.44 19.98
CA PHE A 303 11.21 -6.46 21.18
C PHE A 303 10.63 -7.35 22.28
N MET A 304 9.33 -7.20 22.59
CA MET A 304 8.65 -8.01 23.60
C MET A 304 8.65 -9.50 23.25
N MET A 305 8.37 -9.83 21.98
CA MET A 305 8.41 -11.21 21.48
C MET A 305 9.81 -11.81 21.52
N LYS A 306 10.87 -11.01 21.24
CA LYS A 306 12.27 -11.41 21.44
C LYS A 306 12.57 -11.72 22.90
N ARG A 307 12.16 -10.84 23.82
CA ARG A 307 12.37 -11.02 25.26
C ARG A 307 11.67 -12.27 25.80
N ARG A 308 10.51 -12.64 25.21
CA ARG A 308 9.77 -13.87 25.52
C ARG A 308 10.32 -15.13 24.84
N GLY A 309 11.42 -15.04 24.07
CA GLY A 309 12.03 -16.20 23.42
C GLY A 309 11.25 -16.73 22.21
N ILE A 310 10.34 -15.95 21.61
CA ILE A 310 9.55 -16.41 20.46
C ILE A 310 10.46 -16.61 19.24
N ARG A 311 10.31 -17.77 18.59
CA ARG A 311 11.08 -18.18 17.40
C ARG A 311 11.00 -17.12 16.29
N PRO A 312 12.10 -16.84 15.54
CA PRO A 312 12.15 -15.77 14.55
C PRO A 312 11.07 -15.81 13.46
N PHE A 313 10.74 -17.01 12.97
CA PHE A 313 9.73 -17.20 11.92
C PHE A 313 8.32 -16.93 12.43
N VAL A 314 7.95 -17.51 13.59
CA VAL A 314 6.66 -17.27 14.25
C VAL A 314 6.48 -15.79 14.56
N ARG A 315 7.53 -15.13 15.06
CA ARG A 315 7.53 -13.69 15.31
C ARG A 315 7.25 -12.88 14.04
N PHE A 316 7.84 -13.26 12.91
CA PHE A 316 7.57 -12.59 11.63
C PHE A 316 6.11 -12.74 11.21
N ILE A 317 5.55 -13.95 11.28
CA ILE A 317 4.13 -14.20 10.97
C ILE A 317 3.21 -13.39 11.88
N LEU A 318 3.46 -13.40 13.19
CA LEU A 318 2.64 -12.66 14.15
C LEU A 318 2.68 -11.15 13.89
N LEU A 319 3.86 -10.59 13.59
CA LEU A 319 3.99 -9.17 13.26
C LEU A 319 3.27 -8.82 11.95
N LEU A 320 3.34 -9.69 10.94
CA LEU A 320 2.63 -9.50 9.68
C LEU A 320 1.11 -9.54 9.90
N LEU A 321 0.62 -10.51 10.67
CA LEU A 321 -0.79 -10.64 11.00
C LEU A 321 -1.30 -9.43 11.80
N LEU A 322 -0.53 -8.98 12.80
CA LEU A 322 -0.83 -7.78 13.57
C LEU A 322 -0.87 -6.53 12.69
N PHE A 323 0.03 -6.41 11.72
CA PHE A 323 0.04 -5.28 10.80
C PHE A 323 -1.18 -5.26 9.89
N ILE A 324 -1.57 -6.41 9.34
CA ILE A 324 -2.68 -6.52 8.39
C ILE A 324 -4.04 -6.42 9.10
N ILE A 325 -4.22 -7.13 10.22
CA ILE A 325 -5.53 -7.27 10.87
C ILE A 325 -5.73 -6.21 11.95
N LEU A 326 -4.69 -5.91 12.73
CA LEU A 326 -4.78 -5.12 13.95
C LEU A 326 -3.88 -3.88 13.90
N SER A 327 -3.77 -3.26 12.72
CA SER A 327 -2.97 -2.05 12.53
C SER A 327 -3.26 -0.94 13.56
N PRO A 328 -4.53 -0.65 13.93
CA PRO A 328 -4.83 0.32 14.98
C PRO A 328 -4.22 -0.04 16.34
N VAL A 329 -4.22 -1.32 16.70
CA VAL A 329 -3.59 -1.80 17.93
C VAL A 329 -2.09 -1.57 17.87
N THR A 330 -1.44 -1.85 16.74
CA THR A 330 -0.01 -1.57 16.58
C THR A 330 0.31 -0.10 16.77
N MET A 331 -0.47 0.81 16.19
CA MET A 331 -0.30 2.25 16.41
C MET A 331 -0.42 2.62 17.90
N MET A 332 -1.46 2.12 18.60
CA MET A 332 -1.63 2.39 20.03
C MET A 332 -0.44 1.90 20.86
N MET A 333 0.10 0.71 20.54
CA MET A 333 1.31 0.19 21.19
C MET A 333 2.54 1.06 20.90
N GLY A 334 2.63 1.66 19.71
CA GLY A 334 3.68 2.61 19.37
C GLY A 334 3.58 3.89 20.19
N VAL A 335 2.38 4.44 20.35
CA VAL A 335 2.15 5.62 21.22
C VAL A 335 2.50 5.29 22.67
N TYR A 336 2.06 4.13 23.18
CA TYR A 336 2.43 3.65 24.51
C TYR A 336 3.95 3.57 24.70
N ASP A 337 4.67 2.97 23.73
CA ASP A 337 6.12 2.90 23.76
C ASP A 337 6.80 4.28 23.73
N GLN A 338 6.18 5.27 23.08
CA GLN A 338 6.71 6.64 23.03
C GLN A 338 6.58 7.38 24.36
N VAL A 339 5.45 7.21 25.06
CA VAL A 339 5.14 7.94 26.29
C VAL A 339 5.79 7.29 27.51
N MET A 340 5.71 5.96 27.61
CA MET A 340 6.19 5.21 28.78
C MET A 340 7.66 4.78 28.66
N ASP A 341 8.23 4.75 27.45
CA ASP A 341 9.57 4.25 27.13
C ASP A 341 9.96 2.94 27.86
N PRO A 342 9.13 1.87 27.79
CA PRO A 342 9.36 0.62 28.52
C PRO A 342 10.66 -0.10 28.09
N ARG A 343 11.16 0.21 26.89
CA ARG A 343 12.42 -0.34 26.36
C ARG A 343 13.66 0.43 26.85
N LYS A 344 13.47 1.62 27.47
CA LYS A 344 14.53 2.54 27.92
C LYS A 344 15.57 2.91 26.86
N LEU A 345 15.17 2.87 25.58
CA LEU A 345 16.09 3.11 24.46
C LEU A 345 16.43 4.59 24.26
N ARG A 346 15.64 5.50 24.86
CA ARG A 346 15.77 6.95 24.66
C ARG A 346 16.60 7.64 25.73
N VAL A 347 16.87 6.95 26.85
CA VAL A 347 17.68 7.47 27.97
C VAL A 347 19.17 7.56 27.58
N GLU A 348 19.68 6.58 26.82
CA GLU A 348 21.05 6.59 26.31
C GLU A 348 21.32 7.72 25.29
N GLN A 349 20.27 8.23 24.63
CA GLN A 349 20.40 9.28 23.62
C GLN A 349 20.41 10.69 24.26
N ASP A 350 19.59 10.90 25.29
CA ASP A 350 19.57 12.13 26.08
C ASP A 350 20.90 12.34 26.87
N SER A 351 21.63 11.26 27.22
CA SER A 351 22.93 11.34 27.90
C SER A 351 24.13 11.65 27.00
N ILE A 352 24.00 11.51 25.66
CA ILE A 352 25.06 11.82 24.68
C ILE A 352 24.97 13.29 24.19
N GLN A 353 23.84 13.97 24.42
CA GLN A 353 23.62 15.36 24.00
C GLN A 353 23.82 16.49 25.04
N PRO A 354 24.78 16.47 25.99
CA PRO A 354 25.10 17.72 26.73
C PRO A 354 26.11 18.65 26.02
N TYR A 355 26.80 18.25 24.94
CA TYR A 355 27.98 18.99 24.43
C TYR A 355 28.00 19.32 22.93
N GLN A 356 26.86 19.40 22.26
CA GLN A 356 26.79 19.97 20.91
C GLN A 356 25.59 20.90 20.81
N GLN A 357 25.77 22.11 21.37
CA GLN A 357 25.01 23.29 20.99
C GLN A 357 25.74 24.02 19.86
#